data_AF-A0A9D9RB41-F1
#
_entry.id   AF-A0A9D9RB41-F1
#
_cell.length_a   1.000
_cell.length_b   1.000
_cell.length_c   1.000
_cell.angle_alpha   90.00
_cell.angle_beta   90.00
_cell.angle_gamma   90.00
#
_symmetry.space_group_name_H-M   'P 1'
#
loop_
_entity.id
_entity.type
_entity.pdbx_description
1 polymer ?
#
loop_
_entity_poly.entity_id
_entity_poly.type
_entity_poly.pdbx_seq_one_letter_code
_entity_poly.pdbx_strand_id
1 'polypeptide(L)'
;MSWLKKLGWVGVAAFMAVGLGGCVTQWQRGGEADQYALKFQRTNTAPREGVTQIVPEAVRPGDILFSAERGQNSIGVRLFNNASISHAFIALENNMIAESIGTGVRIMPLAEAIASSNLVAVYRHPDIVAADAVKMSAFANSLNGSKYNYAGILKQAPYSILRKVCELPVNPTMIRSYCLSSMATLMVSPFKSDRYFCSQFVVEAFNFAGKPLTSVNPEWVNPSDLLHMREDDIPSIKPQVELTYVGHLACTPSVWNLSCSGQNEPEVAPTKMRLAR
;
A
#
# COMPACT_ATOMS: atom_id res chain seq x y z
N MET A 1 23.81 -40.70 -16.28
CA MET A 1 22.98 -40.44 -15.07
C MET A 1 23.26 -39.12 -14.32
N SER A 2 24.38 -38.41 -14.57
CA SER A 2 24.69 -37.11 -13.92
C SER A 2 23.94 -35.91 -14.54
N TRP A 3 23.66 -35.94 -15.85
CA TRP A 3 23.06 -34.83 -16.58
C TRP A 3 21.55 -34.61 -16.26
N LEU A 4 20.78 -35.69 -16.13
CA LEU A 4 19.36 -35.64 -15.72
C LEU A 4 19.15 -35.09 -14.30
N LYS A 5 20.10 -35.33 -13.38
CA LYS A 5 20.07 -34.77 -12.02
C LYS A 5 20.40 -33.27 -12.00
N LYS A 6 21.31 -32.81 -12.87
CA LYS A 6 21.62 -31.38 -13.03
C LYS A 6 20.46 -30.61 -13.68
N LEU A 7 19.77 -31.21 -14.65
CA LEU A 7 18.58 -30.60 -15.26
C LEU A 7 17.42 -30.46 -14.25
N GLY A 8 17.24 -31.47 -13.38
CA GLY A 8 16.28 -31.41 -12.28
C GLY A 8 16.62 -30.34 -11.23
N TRP A 9 17.90 -30.20 -10.86
CA TRP A 9 18.33 -29.17 -9.91
C TRP A 9 18.25 -27.75 -10.47
N VAL A 10 18.56 -27.55 -11.76
CA VAL A 10 18.37 -26.26 -12.43
C VAL A 10 16.89 -25.92 -12.56
N GLY A 11 16.04 -26.90 -12.88
CA GLY A 11 14.59 -26.73 -12.91
C GLY A 11 14.00 -26.37 -11.54
N VAL A 12 14.43 -27.04 -10.48
CA VAL A 12 14.00 -26.76 -9.09
C VAL A 12 14.54 -25.41 -8.60
N ALA A 13 15.77 -25.04 -8.93
CA ALA A 13 16.34 -23.74 -8.59
C ALA A 13 15.67 -22.59 -9.35
N ALA A 14 15.34 -22.78 -10.63
CA ALA A 14 14.58 -21.80 -11.41
C ALA A 14 13.14 -21.67 -10.90
N PHE A 15 12.49 -22.78 -10.52
CA PHE A 15 11.15 -22.76 -9.93
C PHE A 15 11.15 -22.13 -8.53
N MET A 16 12.19 -22.34 -7.72
CA MET A 16 12.38 -21.63 -6.45
C MET A 16 12.69 -20.14 -6.68
N ALA A 17 13.49 -19.77 -7.67
CA ALA A 17 13.78 -18.37 -7.99
C ALA A 17 12.52 -17.62 -8.47
N VAL A 18 11.68 -18.26 -9.28
CA VAL A 18 10.39 -17.72 -9.74
C VAL A 18 9.35 -17.72 -8.61
N GLY A 19 9.34 -18.75 -7.74
CA GLY A 19 8.43 -18.85 -6.60
C GLY A 19 8.76 -17.92 -5.43
N LEU A 20 10.03 -17.58 -5.24
CA LEU A 20 10.49 -16.66 -4.18
C LEU A 20 10.50 -15.20 -4.63
N GLY A 21 10.55 -14.94 -5.94
CA GLY A 21 10.47 -13.61 -6.55
C GLY A 21 9.10 -13.27 -7.12
N GLY A 22 8.02 -13.92 -6.65
CA GLY A 22 6.68 -13.84 -7.22
C GLY A 22 6.13 -12.42 -7.34
N CYS A 23 6.44 -11.74 -8.44
CA CYS A 23 5.73 -10.56 -8.86
C CYS A 23 4.35 -11.02 -9.33
N VAL A 24 3.30 -10.51 -8.70
CA VAL A 24 1.92 -10.72 -9.15
C VAL A 24 1.84 -10.25 -10.61
N THR A 25 1.38 -11.12 -11.51
CA THR A 25 1.25 -10.82 -12.94
C THR A 25 -0.10 -11.24 -13.48
N GLN A 26 -0.63 -10.51 -14.45
CA GLN A 26 -1.95 -10.80 -15.03
C GLN A 26 -1.93 -10.53 -16.53
N TRP A 27 -2.61 -11.39 -17.29
CA TRP A 27 -2.92 -11.12 -18.69
C TRP A 27 -4.07 -10.11 -18.76
N GLN A 28 -3.83 -8.97 -19.42
CA GLN A 28 -4.87 -7.99 -19.71
C GLN A 28 -5.02 -7.86 -21.22
N ARG A 29 -6.26 -7.85 -21.69
CA ARG A 29 -6.62 -7.65 -23.10
C ARG A 29 -6.47 -6.16 -23.43
N GLY A 30 -5.66 -5.83 -24.41
CA GLY A 30 -5.51 -4.46 -24.93
C GLY A 30 -6.75 -4.01 -25.72
N GLY A 31 -7.06 -2.72 -25.67
CA GLY A 31 -8.31 -2.16 -26.22
C GLY A 31 -8.36 -1.96 -27.74
N GLU A 32 -7.24 -2.02 -28.45
CA GLU A 32 -7.20 -1.62 -29.89
C GLU A 32 -6.83 -2.75 -30.86
N ALA A 33 -6.18 -3.80 -30.36
CA ALA A 33 -5.90 -5.01 -31.11
C ALA A 33 -5.99 -6.14 -30.10
N ASP A 34 -6.41 -7.33 -30.51
CA ASP A 34 -6.68 -8.50 -29.68
C ASP A 34 -5.42 -9.12 -29.02
N GLN A 35 -4.51 -8.26 -28.57
CA GLN A 35 -3.21 -8.54 -27.99
C GLN A 35 -3.37 -8.64 -26.48
N TYR A 36 -2.97 -9.78 -25.94
CA TYR A 36 -2.84 -9.99 -24.51
C TYR A 36 -1.46 -9.51 -24.08
N ALA A 37 -1.41 -8.53 -23.19
CA ALA A 37 -0.16 -8.08 -22.58
C ALA A 37 -0.06 -8.65 -21.16
N LEU A 38 1.11 -9.19 -20.82
CA LEU A 38 1.43 -9.56 -19.45
C LEU A 38 1.76 -8.29 -18.67
N LYS A 39 0.90 -7.91 -17.73
CA LYS A 39 1.17 -6.82 -16.78
C LYS A 39 1.77 -7.38 -15.50
N PHE A 40 2.64 -6.59 -14.88
CA PHE A 40 3.26 -6.86 -13.59
C PHE A 40 2.73 -5.85 -12.56
N GLN A 41 2.46 -6.33 -11.35
CA GLN A 41 2.10 -5.47 -10.23
C GLN A 41 3.24 -4.49 -9.96
N ARG A 42 2.88 -3.23 -9.75
CA ARG A 42 3.87 -2.16 -9.61
C ARG A 42 4.34 -2.07 -8.17
N THR A 43 5.66 -2.11 -7.95
CA THR A 43 6.22 -1.85 -6.63
C THR A 43 6.25 -0.36 -6.28
N ASN A 44 6.40 0.52 -7.27
CA ASN A 44 6.49 1.96 -7.05
C ASN A 44 5.15 2.56 -6.54
N THR A 45 5.22 3.59 -5.70
CA THR A 45 4.05 4.36 -5.23
C THR A 45 3.59 5.46 -6.19
N ALA A 46 4.40 5.83 -7.18
CA ALA A 46 4.02 6.76 -8.24
C ALA A 46 3.47 6.03 -9.48
N PRO A 47 2.64 6.69 -10.30
CA PRO A 47 2.21 6.18 -11.59
C PRO A 47 3.39 6.19 -12.59
N ARG A 48 3.17 5.71 -13.81
CA ARG A 48 4.26 5.51 -14.79
C ARG A 48 4.83 6.84 -15.30
N GLU A 49 4.00 7.86 -15.28
CA GLU A 49 4.28 9.24 -15.65
C GLU A 49 5.25 9.91 -14.66
N GLY A 50 5.39 9.35 -13.46
CA GLY A 50 6.34 9.81 -12.45
C GLY A 50 5.66 10.43 -11.23
N VAL A 51 6.47 11.08 -10.40
CA VAL A 51 6.05 11.66 -9.11
C VAL A 51 5.48 13.06 -9.35
N THR A 52 4.25 13.29 -8.87
CA THR A 52 3.70 14.63 -8.70
C THR A 52 3.89 15.06 -7.26
N GLN A 53 4.67 16.11 -7.02
CA GLN A 53 4.81 16.69 -5.68
C GLN A 53 3.60 17.58 -5.38
N ILE A 54 3.05 17.41 -4.19
CA ILE A 54 1.91 18.19 -3.71
C ILE A 54 2.22 18.81 -2.36
N VAL A 55 1.49 19.87 -2.03
CA VAL A 55 1.52 20.51 -0.72
C VAL A 55 0.37 19.98 0.15
N PRO A 56 0.44 20.12 1.49
CA PRO A 56 -0.61 19.63 2.39
C PRO A 56 -2.03 20.07 2.02
N GLU A 57 -2.20 21.26 1.44
CA GLU A 57 -3.50 21.82 1.05
C GLU A 57 -4.18 21.07 -0.10
N ALA A 58 -3.44 20.24 -0.85
CA ALA A 58 -4.00 19.38 -1.89
C ALA A 58 -4.67 18.10 -1.33
N VAL A 59 -4.36 17.77 -0.06
CA VAL A 59 -4.93 16.63 0.65
C VAL A 59 -6.35 16.96 1.08
N ARG A 60 -7.25 16.02 0.84
CA ARG A 60 -8.66 16.13 1.23
C ARG A 60 -8.99 15.14 2.34
N PRO A 61 -9.91 15.49 3.24
CA PRO A 61 -10.45 14.52 4.20
C PRO A 61 -10.97 13.27 3.48
N GLY A 62 -10.58 12.09 3.98
CA GLY A 62 -10.85 10.80 3.36
C GLY A 62 -9.81 10.32 2.34
N ASP A 63 -8.80 11.12 2.01
CA ASP A 63 -7.64 10.62 1.28
C ASP A 63 -6.91 9.53 2.09
N ILE A 64 -6.40 8.53 1.38
CA ILE A 64 -5.55 7.47 1.92
C ILE A 64 -4.10 7.87 1.71
N LEU A 65 -3.33 7.89 2.79
CA LEU A 65 -1.91 8.14 2.75
C LEU A 65 -1.15 6.86 3.03
N PHE A 66 -0.13 6.60 2.21
CA PHE A 66 0.78 5.48 2.37
C PHE A 66 2.16 5.99 2.72
N SER A 67 2.77 5.41 3.75
CA SER A 67 4.10 5.81 4.18
C SER A 67 5.09 4.67 4.31
N ALA A 68 6.37 5.05 4.25
CA ALA A 68 7.51 4.22 4.61
C ALA A 68 8.26 4.93 5.74
N GLU A 69 7.85 4.65 6.98
CA GLU A 69 8.46 5.23 8.19
C GLU A 69 9.96 4.93 8.26
N ARG A 70 10.71 5.79 8.97
CA ARG A 70 12.18 5.67 9.08
C ARG A 70 12.67 4.59 10.06
N GLY A 71 11.79 4.00 10.87
CA GLY A 71 12.17 3.06 11.94
C GLY A 71 12.53 1.65 11.46
N GLN A 72 13.29 0.90 12.26
CA GLN A 72 13.70 -0.49 11.94
C GLN A 72 12.50 -1.44 11.69
N ASN A 73 11.36 -1.20 12.33
CA ASN A 73 10.12 -1.96 12.12
C ASN A 73 9.56 -1.81 10.70
N SER A 74 9.74 -0.63 10.06
CA SER A 74 9.28 -0.34 8.69
C SER A 74 10.07 -1.14 7.64
N ILE A 75 11.38 -1.34 7.85
CA ILE A 75 12.21 -2.16 6.96
C ILE A 75 11.77 -3.62 6.99
N GLY A 76 11.49 -4.16 8.18
CA GLY A 76 11.00 -5.53 8.35
C GLY A 76 9.69 -5.76 7.59
N VAL A 77 8.68 -4.92 7.82
CA VAL A 77 7.37 -5.04 7.14
C VAL A 77 7.49 -4.94 5.62
N ARG A 78 8.32 -4.01 5.11
CA ARG A 78 8.54 -3.83 3.66
C ARG A 78 9.24 -5.03 3.04
N LEU A 79 10.22 -5.62 3.74
CA LEU A 79 10.91 -6.83 3.29
C LEU A 79 9.96 -8.05 3.30
N PHE A 80 9.14 -8.19 4.34
CA PHE A 80 8.17 -9.28 4.46
C PHE A 80 7.08 -9.21 3.38
N ASN A 81 6.54 -8.02 3.13
CA ASN A 81 5.47 -7.80 2.16
C ASN A 81 5.97 -7.51 0.74
N ASN A 82 7.28 -7.47 0.51
CA ASN A 82 7.89 -7.01 -0.75
C ASN A 82 7.30 -5.67 -1.25
N ALA A 83 7.01 -4.75 -0.32
CA ALA A 83 6.19 -3.57 -0.57
C ALA A 83 7.01 -2.28 -0.43
N SER A 84 6.68 -1.28 -1.24
CA SER A 84 7.29 0.06 -1.16
C SER A 84 6.89 0.83 0.10
N ILE A 85 5.79 0.44 0.73
CA ILE A 85 5.17 1.06 1.90
C ILE A 85 5.11 0.09 3.09
N SER A 86 5.09 0.64 4.30
CA SER A 86 4.94 -0.12 5.55
C SER A 86 3.65 0.21 6.30
N HIS A 87 3.03 1.34 5.99
CA HIS A 87 1.97 1.92 6.79
C HIS A 87 0.92 2.62 5.91
N ALA A 88 -0.32 2.67 6.40
CA ALA A 88 -1.44 3.32 5.74
C ALA A 88 -2.32 4.04 6.79
N PHE A 89 -2.81 5.22 6.45
CA PHE A 89 -3.62 6.06 7.32
C PHE A 89 -4.53 6.98 6.49
N ILE A 90 -5.48 7.66 7.15
CA ILE A 90 -6.47 8.52 6.48
C ILE A 90 -6.26 9.99 6.83
N ALA A 91 -6.48 10.88 5.86
CA ALA A 91 -6.63 12.30 6.10
C ALA A 91 -7.97 12.60 6.76
N LEU A 92 -7.94 13.50 7.74
CA LEU A 92 -9.11 14.08 8.37
C LEU A 92 -9.18 15.58 8.04
N GLU A 93 -10.18 16.26 8.59
CA GLU A 93 -10.30 17.70 8.51
C GLU A 93 -9.14 18.42 9.24
N ASN A 94 -8.96 19.71 8.92
CA ASN A 94 -7.98 20.59 9.56
C ASN A 94 -6.52 20.11 9.47
N ASN A 95 -6.13 19.47 8.35
CA ASN A 95 -4.79 18.91 8.15
C ASN A 95 -4.38 17.93 9.27
N MET A 96 -5.34 17.17 9.79
CA MET A 96 -5.10 16.09 10.72
C MET A 96 -5.09 14.75 9.97
N ILE A 97 -4.43 13.76 10.54
CA ILE A 97 -4.50 12.37 10.09
C ILE A 97 -4.92 11.48 11.24
N ALA A 98 -5.53 10.34 10.91
CA ALA A 98 -5.78 9.27 11.85
C ALA A 98 -5.07 8.00 11.39
N GLU A 99 -4.30 7.42 12.30
CA GLU A 99 -3.54 6.21 12.05
C GLU A 99 -3.64 5.24 13.23
N SER A 100 -3.44 3.96 12.95
CA SER A 100 -3.28 2.94 13.98
C SER A 100 -1.86 2.39 13.95
N ILE A 101 -1.08 2.73 14.98
CA ILE A 101 0.32 2.32 15.15
C ILE A 101 0.47 1.49 16.43
N GLY A 102 1.66 0.95 16.71
CA GLY A 102 1.91 0.09 17.88
C GLY A 102 1.36 0.60 19.22
N THR A 103 1.30 1.91 19.44
CA THR A 103 0.74 2.49 20.68
C THR A 103 -0.78 2.58 20.69
N GLY A 104 -1.44 2.46 19.54
CA GLY A 104 -2.88 2.61 19.40
C GLY A 104 -3.31 3.42 18.18
N VAL A 105 -4.61 3.67 18.09
CA VAL A 105 -5.15 4.69 17.19
C VAL A 105 -4.83 6.06 17.76
N ARG A 106 -4.28 6.95 16.93
CA ARG A 106 -4.04 8.34 17.30
C ARG A 106 -4.45 9.29 16.18
N ILE A 107 -4.81 10.50 16.58
CA ILE A 107 -5.04 11.63 15.68
C ILE A 107 -3.91 12.65 15.88
N MET A 108 -3.25 13.04 14.79
CA MET A 108 -2.09 13.94 14.85
C MET A 108 -2.04 14.86 13.62
N PRO A 109 -1.26 15.96 13.66
CA PRO A 109 -1.10 16.83 12.50
C PRO A 109 -0.42 16.12 11.33
N LEU A 110 -0.91 16.35 10.11
CA LEU A 110 -0.33 15.84 8.87
C LEU A 110 1.14 16.23 8.71
N ALA A 111 1.50 17.46 9.12
CA ALA A 111 2.87 17.94 9.06
C ALA A 111 3.85 17.06 9.86
N GLU A 112 3.43 16.54 11.01
CA GLU A 112 4.25 15.65 11.84
C GLU A 112 4.39 14.25 11.21
N ALA A 113 3.34 13.76 10.54
CA ALA A 113 3.40 12.51 9.77
C ALA A 113 4.34 12.63 8.55
N ILE A 114 4.34 13.78 7.86
CA ILE A 114 5.29 14.08 6.77
C ILE A 114 6.72 14.14 7.33
N ALA A 115 6.92 14.87 8.42
CA ALA A 115 8.25 15.07 9.02
C ALA A 115 8.90 13.77 9.50
N SER A 116 8.12 12.75 9.86
CA SER A 116 8.60 11.46 10.38
C SER A 116 8.80 10.37 9.31
N SER A 117 8.46 10.63 8.04
CA SER A 117 8.50 9.64 6.97
C SER A 117 9.47 10.00 5.83
N ASN A 118 10.02 8.97 5.17
CA ASN A 118 10.78 9.12 3.93
C ASN A 118 9.88 9.13 2.68
N LEU A 119 8.62 8.74 2.84
CA LEU A 119 7.66 8.63 1.75
C LEU A 119 6.27 8.90 2.30
N VAL A 120 5.51 9.78 1.65
CA VAL A 120 4.09 9.95 1.90
C VAL A 120 3.40 10.12 0.56
N ALA A 121 2.84 9.03 0.04
CA ALA A 121 2.06 9.01 -1.19
C ALA A 121 0.58 9.13 -0.85
N VAL A 122 -0.16 9.93 -1.63
CA VAL A 122 -1.56 10.24 -1.41
C VAL A 122 -2.41 9.68 -2.54
N TYR A 123 -3.44 8.93 -2.17
CA TYR A 123 -4.42 8.33 -3.07
C TYR A 123 -5.82 8.68 -2.60
N ARG A 124 -6.75 8.80 -3.54
CA ARG A 124 -8.11 9.26 -3.28
C ARG A 124 -9.12 8.23 -3.76
N HIS A 125 -10.11 7.97 -2.91
CA HIS A 125 -11.33 7.29 -3.33
C HIS A 125 -12.21 8.32 -4.06
N PRO A 126 -12.63 8.08 -5.31
CA PRO A 126 -13.26 9.10 -6.14
C PRO A 126 -14.62 9.57 -5.62
N ASP A 127 -15.38 8.66 -4.98
CA ASP A 127 -16.76 8.96 -4.52
C ASP A 127 -16.89 9.44 -3.07
N ILE A 128 -15.79 9.87 -2.43
CA ILE A 128 -15.85 10.43 -1.07
C ILE A 128 -16.35 11.87 -1.12
N VAL A 129 -17.44 12.14 -0.39
CA VAL A 129 -17.95 13.49 -0.18
C VAL A 129 -17.73 13.95 1.26
N ALA A 130 -17.92 15.24 1.53
CA ALA A 130 -17.70 15.82 2.86
C ALA A 130 -18.47 15.09 3.98
N ALA A 131 -19.71 14.67 3.72
CA ALA A 131 -20.50 13.92 4.69
C ALA A 131 -19.89 12.56 5.06
N ASP A 132 -19.20 11.90 4.12
CA ASP A 132 -18.50 10.64 4.39
C ASP A 132 -17.24 10.89 5.22
N ALA A 133 -16.48 11.94 4.89
CA ALA A 133 -15.31 12.34 5.67
C ALA A 133 -15.65 12.71 7.12
N VAL A 134 -16.82 13.31 7.37
CA VAL A 134 -17.33 13.57 8.73
C VAL A 134 -17.56 12.25 9.49
N LYS A 135 -18.14 11.23 8.85
CA LYS A 135 -18.32 9.90 9.47
C LYS A 135 -16.97 9.24 9.76
N MET A 136 -16.02 9.32 8.83
CA MET A 136 -14.66 8.80 9.01
C MET A 136 -13.95 9.50 10.19
N SER A 137 -14.13 10.81 10.30
CA SER A 137 -13.63 11.60 11.43
C SER A 137 -14.29 11.20 12.75
N ALA A 138 -15.60 10.99 12.77
CA ALA A 138 -16.31 10.50 13.95
C ALA A 138 -15.82 9.11 14.39
N PHE A 139 -15.62 8.19 13.43
CA PHE A 139 -15.03 6.88 13.68
C PHE A 139 -13.63 6.98 14.27
N ALA A 140 -12.73 7.75 13.64
CA ALA A 140 -11.38 7.95 14.12
C ALA A 140 -11.35 8.53 15.55
N ASN A 141 -12.20 9.53 15.83
CA ASN A 141 -12.29 10.14 17.16
C ASN A 141 -12.80 9.15 18.21
N SER A 142 -13.76 8.28 17.86
CA SER A 142 -14.29 7.27 18.78
C SER A 142 -13.24 6.23 19.20
N LEU A 143 -12.19 6.06 18.39
CA LEU A 143 -11.09 5.12 18.63
C LEU A 143 -9.82 5.80 19.12
N ASN A 144 -9.75 7.13 19.17
CA ASN A 144 -8.53 7.84 19.55
C ASN A 144 -8.07 7.45 20.97
N GLY A 145 -6.82 6.98 21.09
CA GLY A 145 -6.27 6.43 22.33
C GLY A 145 -6.59 4.94 22.60
N SER A 146 -7.35 4.27 21.73
CA SER A 146 -7.55 2.81 21.80
C SER A 146 -6.24 2.05 21.59
N LYS A 147 -6.14 0.83 22.14
CA LYS A 147 -4.92 0.01 22.07
C LYS A 147 -4.72 -0.62 20.68
N TYR A 148 -3.47 -0.89 20.32
CA TYR A 148 -3.13 -1.54 19.05
C TYR A 148 -3.38 -3.05 19.04
N ASN A 149 -3.68 -3.60 17.86
CA ASN A 149 -4.00 -5.03 17.68
C ASN A 149 -2.77 -5.90 17.37
N TYR A 150 -1.87 -6.04 18.35
CA TYR A 150 -0.71 -6.93 18.21
C TYR A 150 -1.09 -8.39 17.99
N ALA A 151 -2.17 -8.86 18.62
CA ALA A 151 -2.65 -10.23 18.47
C ALA A 151 -3.11 -10.52 17.03
N GLY A 152 -3.75 -9.55 16.37
CA GLY A 152 -4.14 -9.67 14.97
C GLY A 152 -2.95 -9.75 14.02
N ILE A 153 -1.90 -8.95 14.24
CA ILE A 153 -0.67 -9.01 13.45
C ILE A 153 0.03 -10.36 13.61
N LEU A 154 0.11 -10.88 14.85
CA LEU A 154 0.73 -12.19 15.08
C LEU A 154 -0.03 -13.32 14.36
N LYS A 155 -1.36 -13.25 14.32
CA LYS A 155 -2.20 -14.19 13.57
C LYS A 155 -2.08 -14.02 12.06
N GLN A 156 -1.83 -12.80 11.59
CA GLN A 156 -1.56 -12.54 10.18
C GLN A 156 -0.19 -13.04 9.73
N ALA A 157 0.82 -13.11 10.59
CA ALA A 157 2.18 -13.44 10.16
C ALA A 157 2.26 -14.78 9.37
N PRO A 158 1.65 -15.90 9.83
CA PRO A 158 1.58 -17.12 9.02
C PRO A 158 0.81 -16.94 7.70
N TYR A 159 -0.30 -16.19 7.72
CA TYR A 159 -1.10 -15.91 6.54
C TYR A 159 -0.33 -15.10 5.50
N SER A 160 0.37 -14.04 5.92
CA SER A 160 1.20 -13.17 5.06
C SER A 160 2.37 -13.91 4.41
N ILE A 161 2.87 -14.98 5.04
CA ILE A 161 3.90 -15.85 4.44
C ILE A 161 3.26 -16.78 3.40
N LEU A 162 2.17 -17.46 3.78
CA LEU A 162 1.57 -18.50 2.96
C LEU A 162 0.71 -17.97 1.81
N ARG A 163 0.20 -16.74 1.90
CA ARG A 163 -0.60 -16.09 0.84
C ARG A 163 0.13 -15.94 -0.48
N LYS A 164 1.47 -15.96 -0.50
CA LYS A 164 2.27 -15.91 -1.73
C LYS A 164 1.93 -17.07 -2.69
N VAL A 165 1.42 -18.19 -2.16
CA VAL A 165 0.90 -19.30 -2.97
C VAL A 165 -0.37 -18.91 -3.75
N CYS A 166 -1.21 -18.02 -3.23
CA CYS A 166 -2.37 -17.49 -3.95
C CYS A 166 -1.98 -16.42 -4.98
N GLU A 167 -0.80 -15.82 -4.84
CA GLU A 167 -0.30 -14.72 -5.66
C GLU A 167 0.56 -15.19 -6.85
N LEU A 168 0.51 -16.49 -7.17
CA LEU A 168 1.25 -17.07 -8.29
C LEU A 168 1.00 -16.31 -9.61
N PRO A 169 2.02 -16.24 -10.48
CA PRO A 169 1.93 -15.58 -11.79
C PRO A 169 0.71 -16.05 -12.57
N VAL A 170 0.13 -15.17 -13.40
CA VAL A 170 -0.91 -15.52 -14.39
C VAL A 170 -2.30 -15.86 -13.82
N ASN A 171 -2.45 -16.06 -12.51
CA ASN A 171 -3.77 -16.29 -11.90
C ASN A 171 -4.72 -15.08 -12.06
N PRO A 172 -5.98 -15.28 -12.48
CA PRO A 172 -6.99 -14.22 -12.49
C PRO A 172 -7.27 -13.67 -11.09
N THR A 173 -7.55 -12.36 -10.96
CA THR A 173 -7.85 -11.68 -9.69
C THR A 173 -8.95 -12.37 -8.89
N MET A 174 -9.99 -12.90 -9.56
CA MET A 174 -11.07 -13.63 -8.90
C MET A 174 -10.55 -14.89 -8.19
N ILE A 175 -9.70 -15.68 -8.85
CA ILE A 175 -9.12 -16.89 -8.28
C ILE A 175 -8.17 -16.53 -7.13
N ARG A 176 -7.35 -15.48 -7.30
CA ARG A 176 -6.49 -14.98 -6.22
C ARG A 176 -7.30 -14.57 -5.00
N SER A 177 -8.32 -13.73 -5.19
CA SER A 177 -9.17 -13.24 -4.12
C SER A 177 -9.89 -14.38 -3.39
N TYR A 178 -10.37 -15.39 -4.13
CA TYR A 178 -10.99 -16.58 -3.53
C TYR A 178 -9.99 -17.42 -2.72
N CYS A 179 -8.80 -17.66 -3.27
CA CYS A 179 -7.72 -18.39 -2.59
C CYS A 179 -7.31 -17.66 -1.30
N LEU A 180 -7.05 -16.36 -1.40
CA LEU A 180 -6.69 -15.49 -0.28
C LEU A 180 -7.77 -15.50 0.80
N SER A 181 -9.04 -15.38 0.42
CA SER A 181 -10.17 -15.38 1.34
C SER A 181 -10.36 -16.72 2.04
N SER A 182 -10.20 -17.82 1.30
CA SER A 182 -10.31 -19.19 1.83
C SER A 182 -9.19 -19.48 2.83
N MET A 183 -7.95 -19.14 2.49
CA MET A 183 -6.81 -19.30 3.40
C MET A 183 -6.94 -18.42 4.63
N ALA A 184 -7.37 -17.16 4.47
CA ALA A 184 -7.53 -16.24 5.59
C ALA A 184 -8.61 -16.72 6.57
N THR A 185 -9.70 -17.29 6.05
CA THR A 185 -10.76 -17.91 6.86
C THR A 185 -10.21 -19.02 7.75
N LEU A 186 -9.32 -19.86 7.22
CA LEU A 186 -8.74 -20.98 7.95
C LEU A 186 -7.64 -20.56 8.94
N MET A 187 -6.86 -19.54 8.59
CA MET A 187 -5.60 -19.23 9.29
C MET A 187 -5.68 -18.03 10.24
N VAL A 188 -6.46 -17.00 9.89
CA VAL A 188 -6.61 -15.80 10.72
C VAL A 188 -7.81 -15.93 11.64
N SER A 189 -8.89 -16.57 11.14
CA SER A 189 -10.23 -16.69 11.74
C SER A 189 -10.80 -15.33 12.18
N PRO A 190 -11.90 -14.82 11.60
CA PRO A 190 -12.43 -13.51 11.96
C PRO A 190 -12.62 -13.37 13.47
N PHE A 191 -12.01 -12.36 14.10
CA PHE A 191 -12.23 -12.07 15.50
C PHE A 191 -12.72 -10.62 15.67
N LYS A 192 -13.78 -10.39 16.44
CA LYS A 192 -14.17 -9.00 16.73
C LYS A 192 -13.16 -8.41 17.71
N SER A 193 -12.39 -7.42 17.25
CA SER A 193 -11.54 -6.60 18.10
C SER A 193 -11.89 -5.12 17.90
N ASP A 194 -11.91 -4.38 19.00
CA ASP A 194 -11.91 -2.92 19.07
C ASP A 194 -10.52 -2.31 18.81
N ARG A 195 -9.54 -3.16 18.46
CA ARG A 195 -8.17 -2.79 18.16
C ARG A 195 -7.91 -3.05 16.70
N TYR A 196 -7.25 -2.10 16.05
CA TYR A 196 -6.97 -2.17 14.62
C TYR A 196 -5.47 -2.12 14.37
N PHE A 197 -4.99 -2.82 13.35
CA PHE A 197 -3.71 -2.49 12.71
C PHE A 197 -3.94 -1.49 11.57
N CYS A 198 -2.88 -0.88 11.04
CA CYS A 198 -2.98 0.27 10.12
C CYS A 198 -3.93 0.08 8.94
N SER A 199 -3.77 -0.96 8.13
CA SER A 199 -4.66 -1.21 6.99
C SER A 199 -6.07 -1.65 7.41
N GLN A 200 -6.24 -2.36 8.53
CA GLN A 200 -7.56 -2.68 9.09
C GLN A 200 -8.33 -1.40 9.41
N PHE A 201 -7.66 -0.46 10.08
CA PHE A 201 -8.24 0.81 10.49
C PHE A 201 -8.73 1.60 9.28
N VAL A 202 -7.92 1.65 8.21
CA VAL A 202 -8.32 2.29 6.95
C VAL A 202 -9.57 1.62 6.39
N VAL A 203 -9.58 0.30 6.19
CA VAL A 203 -10.75 -0.41 5.61
C VAL A 203 -12.00 -0.19 6.47
N GLU A 204 -11.88 -0.21 7.79
CA GLU A 204 -13.01 -0.04 8.71
C GLU A 204 -13.54 1.40 8.73
N ALA A 205 -12.69 2.41 8.59
CA ALA A 205 -13.12 3.79 8.44
C ALA A 205 -13.99 3.97 7.18
N PHE A 206 -13.58 3.35 6.07
CA PHE A 206 -14.33 3.36 4.82
C PHE A 206 -15.64 2.56 4.91
N ASN A 207 -15.64 1.41 5.60
CA ASN A 207 -16.86 0.65 5.90
C ASN A 207 -17.84 1.47 6.73
N PHE A 208 -17.35 2.14 7.79
CA PHE A 208 -18.17 2.99 8.66
C PHE A 208 -18.79 4.16 7.90
N ALA A 209 -18.08 4.72 6.92
CA ALA A 209 -18.61 5.76 6.05
C ALA A 209 -19.67 5.27 5.06
N GLY A 210 -19.77 3.94 4.83
CA GLY A 210 -20.62 3.34 3.81
C GLY A 210 -19.99 3.33 2.41
N LYS A 211 -18.65 3.42 2.33
CA LYS A 211 -17.86 3.51 1.10
C LYS A 211 -16.78 2.42 1.10
N PRO A 212 -17.15 1.13 1.10
CA PRO A 212 -16.20 0.04 1.30
C PRO A 212 -15.14 -0.01 0.19
N LEU A 213 -13.86 -0.17 0.57
CA LEU A 213 -12.76 -0.35 -0.39
C LEU A 213 -12.75 -1.75 -1.02
N THR A 214 -13.20 -2.76 -0.26
CA THR A 214 -13.24 -4.16 -0.68
C THR A 214 -14.36 -4.90 0.07
N SER A 215 -14.76 -6.07 -0.45
CA SER A 215 -15.74 -6.96 0.21
C SER A 215 -15.10 -8.00 1.13
N VAL A 216 -13.78 -8.11 1.17
CA VAL A 216 -13.11 -9.07 2.06
C VAL A 216 -13.06 -8.52 3.49
N ASN A 217 -12.82 -9.42 4.45
CA ASN A 217 -12.69 -9.01 5.85
C ASN A 217 -11.50 -8.03 6.01
N PRO A 218 -11.68 -6.88 6.71
CA PRO A 218 -10.60 -5.93 7.00
C PRO A 218 -9.34 -6.57 7.60
N GLU A 219 -9.50 -7.65 8.38
CA GLU A 219 -8.41 -8.40 9.00
C GLU A 219 -7.51 -9.14 8.01
N TRP A 220 -7.85 -9.18 6.73
CA TRP A 220 -7.08 -9.90 5.70
C TRP A 220 -6.31 -8.95 4.78
N VAL A 221 -6.53 -7.64 4.92
CA VAL A 221 -6.00 -6.62 4.04
C VAL A 221 -4.73 -6.04 4.65
N ASN A 222 -3.60 -6.14 3.95
CA ASN A 222 -2.36 -5.48 4.34
C ASN A 222 -2.23 -4.11 3.63
N PRO A 223 -1.26 -3.24 4.00
CA PRO A 223 -1.10 -1.94 3.36
C PRO A 223 -0.81 -2.03 1.85
N SER A 224 -0.05 -3.03 1.41
CA SER A 224 0.26 -3.24 -0.01
C SER A 224 -1.01 -3.56 -0.81
N ASP A 225 -1.90 -4.38 -0.25
CA ASP A 225 -3.19 -4.69 -0.87
C ASP A 225 -3.97 -3.42 -1.18
N LEU A 226 -4.02 -2.48 -0.22
CA LEU A 226 -4.68 -1.19 -0.40
C LEU A 226 -4.01 -0.36 -1.49
N LEU A 227 -2.68 -0.29 -1.53
CA LEU A 227 -1.96 0.44 -2.57
C LEU A 227 -2.25 -0.12 -3.97
N HIS A 228 -2.35 -1.44 -4.10
CA HIS A 228 -2.64 -2.11 -5.37
C HIS A 228 -4.11 -2.03 -5.79
N MET A 229 -5.00 -1.41 -5.00
CA MET A 229 -6.36 -1.05 -5.41
C MET A 229 -6.40 0.19 -6.32
N ARG A 230 -5.26 0.82 -6.60
CA ARG A 230 -5.17 1.98 -7.49
C ARG A 230 -5.38 1.66 -8.97
N GLU A 231 -5.70 2.69 -9.72
CA GLU A 231 -5.80 2.67 -11.18
C GLU A 231 -4.52 2.12 -11.83
N ASP A 232 -4.69 1.33 -12.90
CA ASP A 232 -3.59 0.74 -13.68
C ASP A 232 -2.63 -0.20 -12.92
N ASP A 233 -3.05 -0.76 -11.78
CA ASP A 233 -2.31 -1.82 -11.08
C ASP A 233 -3.01 -3.18 -11.13
N ILE A 234 -2.35 -4.21 -10.58
CA ILE A 234 -2.92 -5.54 -10.41
C ILE A 234 -3.21 -5.78 -8.93
N PRO A 235 -4.48 -5.72 -8.51
CA PRO A 235 -4.84 -5.98 -7.13
C PRO A 235 -4.76 -7.48 -6.79
N SER A 236 -4.23 -7.81 -5.61
CA SER A 236 -4.38 -9.16 -5.02
C SER A 236 -5.80 -9.38 -4.50
N ILE A 237 -6.43 -8.33 -3.97
CA ILE A 237 -7.78 -8.32 -3.42
C ILE A 237 -8.64 -7.43 -4.29
N LYS A 238 -9.78 -7.94 -4.79
CA LYS A 238 -10.66 -7.18 -5.67
C LYS A 238 -11.13 -5.87 -4.99
N PRO A 239 -10.86 -4.69 -5.58
CA PRO A 239 -11.40 -3.43 -5.09
C PRO A 239 -12.88 -3.27 -5.48
N GLN A 240 -13.63 -2.49 -4.69
CA GLN A 240 -14.95 -1.99 -5.09
C GLN A 240 -14.82 -0.80 -6.04
N VAL A 241 -13.79 0.02 -5.85
CA VAL A 241 -13.46 1.17 -6.68
C VAL A 241 -11.95 1.29 -6.79
N GLU A 242 -11.46 1.80 -7.91
CA GLU A 242 -10.04 2.09 -8.07
C GLU A 242 -9.66 3.39 -7.36
N LEU A 243 -8.49 3.41 -6.73
CA LEU A 243 -7.95 4.60 -6.11
C LEU A 243 -7.21 5.47 -7.12
N THR A 244 -7.51 6.76 -7.15
CA THR A 244 -6.85 7.73 -8.03
C THR A 244 -5.62 8.32 -7.34
N TYR A 245 -4.52 8.42 -8.08
CA TYR A 245 -3.29 9.03 -7.58
C TYR A 245 -3.44 10.56 -7.43
N VAL A 246 -3.08 11.11 -6.26
CA VAL A 246 -3.10 12.55 -6.01
C VAL A 246 -1.70 13.15 -6.10
N GLY A 247 -0.71 12.51 -5.47
CA GLY A 247 0.65 13.02 -5.42
C GLY A 247 1.47 12.46 -4.26
N HIS A 248 2.63 13.08 -4.01
CA HIS A 248 3.48 12.82 -2.86
C HIS A 248 3.68 14.10 -2.05
N LEU A 249 3.62 13.96 -0.72
CA LEU A 249 4.02 15.01 0.23
C LEU A 249 5.48 14.85 0.67
N ALA A 250 6.02 13.63 0.54
CA ALA A 250 7.43 13.31 0.75
C ALA A 250 7.81 12.14 -0.17
N CYS A 251 9.00 12.18 -0.77
CA CYS A 251 9.49 11.12 -1.66
C CYS A 251 11.02 11.09 -1.65
N THR A 252 11.60 10.25 -0.81
CA THR A 252 13.05 10.00 -0.82
C THR A 252 13.36 8.77 -1.69
N PRO A 253 14.38 8.83 -2.58
CA PRO A 253 14.82 7.69 -3.36
C PRO A 253 15.10 6.45 -2.51
N SER A 254 14.59 5.30 -2.95
CA SER A 254 14.91 3.99 -2.37
C SER A 254 14.79 2.91 -3.44
N VAL A 255 15.28 1.70 -3.15
CA VAL A 255 15.22 0.57 -4.09
C VAL A 255 13.78 0.19 -4.50
N TRP A 256 12.77 0.60 -3.73
CA TRP A 256 11.35 0.38 -4.03
C TRP A 256 10.63 1.61 -4.61
N ASN A 257 11.22 2.82 -4.50
CA ASN A 257 10.67 4.06 -5.04
C ASN A 257 11.75 4.82 -5.81
N LEU A 258 12.21 4.20 -6.91
CA LEU A 258 13.25 4.77 -7.76
C LEU A 258 12.78 6.05 -8.46
N SER A 259 11.48 6.23 -8.69
CA SER A 259 10.95 7.46 -9.30
C SER A 259 11.09 8.71 -8.42
N CYS A 260 11.46 8.56 -7.14
CA CYS A 260 11.79 9.71 -6.31
C CYS A 260 13.18 10.32 -6.66
N SER A 261 14.02 9.65 -7.48
CA SER A 261 15.33 10.20 -7.87
C SER A 261 15.16 11.32 -8.91
N GLY A 262 15.72 12.50 -8.60
CA GLY A 262 15.63 13.71 -9.44
C GLY A 262 15.13 14.97 -8.73
N GLN A 263 14.98 14.97 -7.40
CA GLN A 263 14.35 16.09 -6.67
C GLN A 263 15.19 16.67 -5.51
N ASN A 264 16.48 16.33 -5.43
CA ASN A 264 17.40 16.90 -4.43
C ASN A 264 18.46 17.80 -5.09
N GLU A 265 18.04 18.81 -5.84
CA GLU A 265 18.87 20.02 -5.99
C GLU A 265 18.06 21.21 -5.45
N PRO A 266 18.45 21.81 -4.32
CA PRO A 266 18.01 23.17 -4.05
C PRO A 266 18.56 24.04 -5.20
N GLU A 267 17.70 24.83 -5.83
CA GLU A 267 18.06 25.81 -6.85
C GLU A 267 19.04 26.82 -6.22
N VAL A 268 20.34 26.55 -6.33
CA VAL A 268 21.37 27.54 -6.01
C VAL A 268 21.41 28.50 -7.18
N ALA A 269 20.80 29.68 -6.97
CA ALA A 269 20.84 30.78 -7.92
C ALA A 269 22.27 31.02 -8.43
N PRO A 270 22.49 31.21 -9.75
CA PRO A 270 23.83 31.37 -10.28
C PRO A 270 24.43 32.67 -9.74
N THR A 271 25.48 32.53 -8.93
CA THR A 271 26.33 33.64 -8.50
C THR A 271 26.89 34.32 -9.74
N LYS A 272 26.36 35.50 -10.08
CA LYS A 272 26.92 36.36 -11.14
C LYS A 272 28.36 36.72 -10.75
N MET A 273 29.31 36.07 -11.40
CA MET A 273 30.72 36.43 -11.33
C MET A 273 30.88 37.78 -12.05
N ARG A 274 30.97 38.87 -11.29
CA ARG A 274 31.37 40.18 -11.79
C ARG A 274 32.84 40.09 -12.19
N LEU A 275 33.11 40.14 -13.50
CA LEU A 275 34.44 40.46 -14.02
C LEU A 275 34.79 41.89 -13.59
N ALA A 276 35.78 42.02 -12.72
CA ALA A 276 36.44 43.29 -12.46
C ALA A 276 37.30 43.66 -13.68
N ARG A 277 37.22 44.94 -14.06
CA ARG A 277 38.04 45.58 -15.10
C ARG A 277 39.49 45.68 -14.67
#